data_AF-A0AAX3M384-F1
#
_entry.id   AF-A0AAX3M384-F1
#
_cell.length_a   1.000
_cell.length_b   1.000
_cell.length_c   1.000
_cell.angle_alpha   90.00
_cell.angle_beta   90.00
_cell.angle_gamma   90.00
#
_symmetry.space_group_name_H-M   'P 1'
#
loop_
_entity.id
_entity.type
_entity.pdbx_description
1 polymer ?
#
loop_
_entity_poly.entity_id
_entity_poly.type
_entity_poly.pdbx_seq_one_letter_code
_entity_poly.pdbx_strand_id
1 'polypeptide(L)'
;MYITPLTEWIALLILLAIGLWIRVWLGSHYAGFMSDQNLFVQWMNEIRQYGLGTVYIHDTNINYPPLFLLIMQGYAALVHGFGITIQAGQLSFKWLLILLDLCACIIVFCWSRNIRSTPTRWLLFSLFVFNPALIVNSSIWGQVDILNGILMAGALLTVVAFPLVAGLLFAIALFTKLQAIVIAPVFGFYVLKCIWQRQIKPLIYMVVGAIIPVVVVVIYFASYGGLQAMFKGAYISAVGLYTQVTLNALNIWFYVIGTVPTMNDTEKLWNIISLRNVGFILLLIAVIYTGIYLWKCRVLYTAVLLKAAAWISFAFFMLPTEIHERYSIPALILLLLIAMIDRKWIAIACVLSVTITYNLWGVLTSNLPRIPGMIIVWIHLFILLWMGWLMYREMRENSKNQLRKSTIHAEEAR
;
A
#
# COMPACT_ATOMS: atom_id res chain seq x y z
N MET A 1 16.16 27.32 -15.96
CA MET A 1 17.01 26.50 -16.83
C MET A 1 16.15 25.36 -17.36
N TYR A 2 15.86 25.33 -18.67
CA TYR A 2 15.09 24.23 -19.26
C TYR A 2 16.01 23.00 -19.37
N ILE A 3 15.67 21.91 -18.68
CA ILE A 3 16.37 20.63 -18.81
C ILE A 3 15.98 20.03 -20.16
N THR A 4 16.96 19.69 -21.00
CA THR A 4 16.69 19.03 -22.29
C THR A 4 16.17 17.60 -22.05
N PRO A 5 15.38 17.00 -22.97
CA PRO A 5 14.93 15.62 -22.80
C PRO A 5 16.08 14.63 -22.56
N LEU A 6 17.20 14.80 -23.26
CA LEU A 6 18.39 13.97 -23.08
C LEU A 6 18.97 14.08 -21.66
N THR A 7 19.09 15.30 -21.12
CA THR A 7 19.60 15.49 -19.75
C THR A 7 18.65 14.95 -18.69
N GLU A 8 17.33 14.98 -18.96
CA GLU A 8 16.33 14.36 -18.09
C GLU A 8 16.48 12.83 -18.05
N TRP A 9 16.68 12.20 -19.21
CA TRP A 9 16.91 10.75 -19.30
C TRP A 9 18.24 10.34 -18.66
N ILE A 10 19.32 11.09 -18.87
CA ILE A 10 20.62 10.82 -18.23
C ILE A 10 20.49 10.92 -16.70
N ALA A 11 19.84 11.97 -16.19
CA ALA A 11 19.62 12.12 -14.75
C ALA A 11 18.78 10.96 -14.17
N LEU A 12 17.74 10.52 -14.88
CA LEU A 12 16.95 9.36 -14.48
C LEU A 12 17.83 8.10 -14.43
N LEU A 13 18.59 7.82 -15.48
CA LEU A 13 19.46 6.65 -15.56
C LEU A 13 20.50 6.63 -14.44
N ILE A 14 21.12 7.78 -14.13
CA ILE A 14 22.05 7.90 -13.01
C ILE A 14 21.35 7.59 -11.69
N LEU A 15 20.17 8.17 -11.42
CA LEU A 15 19.45 7.92 -10.18
C LEU A 15 18.99 6.46 -10.06
N LEU A 16 18.51 5.86 -11.14
CA LEU A 16 18.11 4.44 -11.16
C LEU A 16 19.33 3.53 -11.00
N ALA A 17 20.48 3.85 -11.60
CA ALA A 17 21.70 3.08 -11.46
C ALA A 17 22.23 3.12 -10.02
N ILE A 18 22.27 4.30 -9.39
CA ILE A 18 22.65 4.43 -7.98
C ILE A 18 21.63 3.72 -7.09
N GLY A 19 20.34 3.91 -7.34
CA GLY A 19 19.26 3.26 -6.60
C GLY A 19 19.30 1.73 -6.71
N LEU A 20 19.62 1.19 -7.89
CA LEU A 20 19.85 -0.24 -8.12
C LEU A 20 21.10 -0.71 -7.37
N TRP A 21 22.21 0.00 -7.50
CA TRP A 21 23.46 -0.34 -6.82
C TRP A 21 23.28 -0.44 -5.30
N ILE A 22 22.61 0.54 -4.68
CA ILE A 22 22.30 0.52 -3.24
C ILE A 22 21.45 -0.71 -2.88
N ARG A 23 20.40 -1.00 -3.65
CA ARG A 23 19.49 -2.13 -3.41
C ARG A 23 20.19 -3.47 -3.52
N VAL A 24 21.02 -3.65 -4.54
CA VAL A 24 21.79 -4.87 -4.76
C VAL A 24 22.85 -5.04 -3.68
N TRP A 25 23.58 -3.97 -3.36
CA TRP A 25 24.59 -3.98 -2.30
C TRP A 25 23.96 -4.34 -0.96
N LEU A 26 22.89 -3.65 -0.53
CA LEU A 26 22.22 -3.98 0.72
C LEU A 26 21.59 -5.39 0.69
N GLY A 27 20.96 -5.76 -0.42
CA GLY A 27 20.33 -7.06 -0.58
C GLY A 27 21.32 -8.23 -0.51
N SER A 28 22.58 -8.01 -0.89
CA SER A 28 23.65 -9.01 -0.80
C SER A 28 24.34 -9.08 0.57
N HIS A 29 24.31 -8.00 1.36
CA HIS A 29 25.00 -7.93 2.65
C HIS A 29 24.13 -8.35 3.83
N TYR A 30 22.81 -8.24 3.71
CA TYR A 30 21.87 -8.64 4.75
C TYR A 30 21.08 -9.84 4.31
N ALA A 31 20.95 -10.86 5.16
CA ALA A 31 20.06 -12.00 4.87
C ALA A 31 18.59 -11.53 4.75
N GLY A 32 18.17 -10.58 5.58
CA GLY A 32 16.77 -10.16 5.62
C GLY A 32 15.95 -11.01 6.59
N PHE A 33 14.63 -10.91 6.51
CA PHE A 33 13.73 -11.66 7.37
C PHE A 33 13.50 -13.06 6.78
N MET A 34 14.35 -14.00 7.20
CA MET A 34 14.44 -15.35 6.62
C MET A 34 13.12 -16.13 6.62
N SER A 35 12.26 -15.93 7.63
CA SER A 35 10.97 -16.63 7.74
C SER A 35 10.08 -16.37 6.52
N ASP A 36 9.91 -15.10 6.15
CA ASP A 36 9.09 -14.72 4.99
C ASP A 36 9.72 -15.20 3.67
N GLN A 37 11.04 -15.07 3.54
CA GLN A 37 11.73 -15.48 2.31
C GLN A 37 11.68 -16.99 2.11
N ASN A 38 11.85 -17.77 3.18
CA ASN A 38 11.72 -19.23 3.13
C ASN A 38 10.31 -19.65 2.69
N LEU A 39 9.27 -18.99 3.20
CA LEU A 39 7.89 -19.23 2.77
C LEU A 39 7.72 -18.98 1.27
N PHE A 40 8.23 -17.87 0.75
CA PHE A 40 8.11 -17.58 -0.69
C PHE A 40 8.90 -18.57 -1.56
N VAL A 41 10.10 -18.99 -1.12
CA VAL A 41 10.87 -20.03 -1.81
C VAL A 41 10.15 -21.36 -1.77
N GLN A 42 9.55 -21.73 -0.63
CA GLN A 42 8.71 -22.92 -0.52
C GLN A 42 7.55 -22.84 -1.49
N TRP A 43 6.78 -21.74 -1.51
CA TRP A 43 5.65 -21.59 -2.44
C TRP A 43 6.08 -21.68 -3.90
N MET A 44 7.24 -21.15 -4.28
CA MET A 44 7.79 -21.34 -5.64
C MET A 44 8.00 -22.83 -5.97
N ASN A 45 8.47 -23.63 -5.01
CA ASN A 45 8.64 -25.07 -5.18
C ASN A 45 7.30 -25.80 -5.24
N GLU A 46 6.35 -25.46 -4.37
CA GLU A 46 4.99 -26.02 -4.36
C GLU A 46 4.26 -25.74 -5.68
N ILE A 47 4.34 -24.52 -6.21
CA ILE A 47 3.76 -24.15 -7.51
C ILE A 47 4.43 -24.94 -8.64
N ARG A 48 5.74 -25.18 -8.57
CA ARG A 48 6.45 -26.00 -9.57
C ARG A 48 6.00 -27.45 -9.53
N GLN A 49 5.69 -28.00 -8.36
CA GLN A 49 5.29 -29.39 -8.17
C GLN A 49 3.81 -29.62 -8.54
N TYR A 50 2.90 -28.78 -8.04
CA TYR A 50 1.46 -29.00 -8.15
C TYR A 50 0.79 -28.13 -9.23
N GLY A 51 1.46 -27.05 -9.67
CA GLY A 51 0.89 -26.07 -10.58
C GLY A 51 0.04 -25.03 -9.86
N LEU A 52 0.00 -23.81 -10.40
CA LEU A 52 -0.72 -22.68 -9.78
C LEU A 52 -2.21 -22.96 -9.56
N GLY A 53 -2.85 -23.72 -10.45
CA GLY A 53 -4.30 -23.95 -10.42
C GLY A 53 -4.79 -24.80 -9.24
N THR A 54 -3.92 -25.62 -8.65
CA THR A 54 -4.26 -26.55 -7.55
C THR A 54 -3.40 -26.37 -6.31
N VAL A 55 -2.35 -25.53 -6.33
CA VAL A 55 -1.39 -25.39 -5.23
C VAL A 55 -2.04 -25.11 -3.87
N TYR A 56 -3.12 -24.32 -3.82
CA TYR A 56 -3.85 -24.02 -2.58
C TYR A 56 -4.58 -25.22 -1.97
N ILE A 57 -4.81 -26.29 -2.75
CA ILE A 57 -5.35 -27.56 -2.26
C ILE A 57 -4.26 -28.32 -1.49
N HIS A 58 -3.02 -28.23 -1.96
CA HIS A 58 -1.89 -29.02 -1.46
C HIS A 58 -1.13 -28.32 -0.33
N ASP A 59 -1.00 -26.99 -0.37
CA ASP A 59 -0.37 -26.19 0.68
C ASP A 59 -1.35 -25.18 1.27
N THR A 60 -1.83 -25.50 2.48
CA THR A 60 -2.76 -24.64 3.23
C THR A 60 -2.08 -23.42 3.85
N ASN A 61 -0.75 -23.31 3.79
CA ASN A 61 -0.01 -22.15 4.30
C ASN A 61 0.07 -21.01 3.29
N ILE A 62 -0.30 -21.25 2.02
CA ILE A 62 -0.36 -20.21 1.00
C ILE A 62 -1.51 -19.27 1.31
N ASN A 63 -1.15 -18.05 1.73
CA ASN A 63 -2.09 -17.00 2.11
C ASN A 63 -1.98 -15.74 1.23
N TYR A 64 -1.25 -15.81 0.11
CA TYR A 64 -1.17 -14.72 -0.85
C TYR A 64 -2.16 -14.93 -2.01
N PRO A 65 -2.71 -13.84 -2.55
CA PRO A 65 -3.45 -13.86 -3.81
C PRO A 65 -2.63 -14.36 -5.03
N PRO A 66 -3.30 -14.89 -6.06
CA PRO A 66 -2.66 -15.72 -7.07
C PRO A 66 -1.75 -14.99 -8.07
N LEU A 67 -1.90 -13.67 -8.26
CA LEU A 67 -1.04 -12.94 -9.21
C LEU A 67 0.40 -12.85 -8.69
N PHE A 68 0.59 -12.68 -7.38
CA PHE A 68 1.96 -12.68 -6.84
C PHE A 68 2.62 -14.06 -6.98
N LEU A 69 1.85 -15.14 -6.77
CA LEU A 69 2.32 -16.50 -7.01
C LEU A 69 2.70 -16.73 -8.48
N LEU A 70 1.89 -16.23 -9.42
CA LEU A 70 2.19 -16.29 -10.85
C LEU A 70 3.49 -15.54 -11.21
N ILE A 71 3.69 -14.35 -10.64
CA ILE A 71 4.93 -13.57 -10.83
C ILE A 71 6.14 -14.36 -10.32
N MET A 72 6.03 -14.95 -9.13
CA MET A 72 7.09 -15.79 -8.56
C MET A 72 7.35 -17.05 -9.38
N GLN A 73 6.30 -17.70 -9.90
CA GLN A 73 6.42 -18.85 -10.79
C GLN A 73 7.21 -18.50 -12.06
N GLY A 74 6.87 -17.39 -12.71
CA GLY A 74 7.59 -16.92 -13.90
C GLY A 74 9.06 -16.60 -13.62
N TYR A 75 9.32 -15.94 -12.49
CA TYR A 75 10.68 -15.67 -12.03
C TYR A 75 11.47 -16.96 -11.75
N ALA A 76 10.89 -17.91 -11.03
CA ALA A 76 11.51 -19.19 -10.72
C ALA A 76 11.85 -19.97 -11.99
N ALA A 77 10.92 -20.01 -12.96
CA ALA A 77 11.17 -20.66 -14.25
C ALA A 77 12.34 -20.02 -15.00
N LEU A 78 12.41 -18.69 -15.05
CA LEU A 78 13.49 -17.94 -15.69
C LEU A 78 14.85 -18.24 -15.05
N VAL A 79 14.94 -18.12 -13.72
CA VAL A 79 16.20 -18.27 -12.96
C VAL A 79 16.71 -19.71 -12.99
N HIS A 80 15.82 -20.70 -12.86
CA HIS A 80 16.18 -22.11 -13.02
C HIS A 80 16.67 -22.42 -14.45
N GLY A 81 16.14 -21.74 -15.47
CA GLY A 81 16.62 -21.85 -16.86
C GLY A 81 18.09 -21.45 -17.03
N PHE A 82 18.61 -20.57 -16.16
CA PHE A 82 20.03 -20.19 -16.10
C PHE A 82 20.86 -21.08 -15.17
N GLY A 83 20.29 -22.16 -14.62
CA GLY A 83 20.97 -23.04 -13.66
C GLY A 83 21.19 -22.42 -12.27
N ILE A 84 20.49 -21.33 -11.96
CA ILE A 84 20.62 -20.63 -10.67
C ILE A 84 19.58 -21.20 -9.70
N THR A 85 20.03 -21.57 -8.49
CA THR A 85 19.13 -21.99 -7.41
C THR A 85 18.67 -20.77 -6.62
N ILE A 86 17.35 -20.64 -6.42
CA ILE A 86 16.78 -19.59 -5.59
C ILE A 86 16.92 -19.97 -4.12
N GLN A 87 17.53 -19.10 -3.33
CA GLN A 87 17.77 -19.33 -1.91
C GLN A 87 17.36 -18.10 -1.09
N ALA A 88 16.64 -18.35 0.00
CA ALA A 88 16.36 -17.32 1.00
C ALA A 88 17.67 -16.77 1.58
N GLY A 89 17.67 -15.48 1.92
CA GLY A 89 18.86 -14.79 2.40
C GLY A 89 19.75 -14.25 1.29
N GLN A 90 19.54 -14.67 0.04
CA GLN A 90 20.44 -14.35 -1.07
C GLN A 90 19.79 -13.47 -2.14
N LEU A 91 20.64 -12.88 -2.97
CA LEU A 91 20.20 -12.11 -4.13
C LEU A 91 19.40 -12.95 -5.13
N SER A 92 19.65 -14.26 -5.23
CA SER A 92 18.90 -15.15 -6.14
C SER A 92 17.39 -15.16 -5.86
N PHE A 93 16.96 -14.85 -4.64
CA PHE A 93 15.56 -14.60 -4.31
C PHE A 93 15.20 -13.11 -4.47
N LYS A 94 16.04 -12.21 -3.93
CA LYS A 94 15.73 -10.77 -3.82
C LYS A 94 15.69 -10.02 -5.14
N TRP A 95 16.33 -10.54 -6.18
CA TRP A 95 16.34 -9.92 -7.51
C TRP A 95 14.95 -9.68 -8.06
N LEU A 96 13.99 -10.59 -7.83
CA LEU A 96 12.60 -10.37 -8.23
C LEU A 96 12.05 -9.07 -7.64
N LEU A 97 12.22 -8.86 -6.34
CA LEU A 97 11.70 -7.70 -5.64
C LEU A 97 12.44 -6.41 -6.04
N ILE A 98 13.77 -6.48 -6.22
CA ILE A 98 14.58 -5.35 -6.69
C ILE A 98 14.16 -4.89 -8.10
N LEU A 99 13.84 -5.83 -9.01
CA LEU A 99 13.36 -5.49 -10.34
C LEU A 99 11.98 -4.83 -10.30
N LEU A 100 11.07 -5.33 -9.45
CA LEU A 100 9.76 -4.71 -9.23
C LEU A 100 9.89 -3.30 -8.65
N ASP A 101 10.84 -3.06 -7.75
CA ASP A 101 11.16 -1.72 -7.23
C ASP A 101 11.62 -0.76 -8.34
N LEU A 102 12.48 -1.22 -9.26
CA LEU A 102 12.91 -0.38 -10.38
C LEU A 102 11.74 -0.04 -11.31
N CYS A 103 10.87 -1.00 -11.60
CA CYS A 103 9.63 -0.73 -12.33
C CYS A 103 8.77 0.31 -11.59
N ALA A 104 8.64 0.19 -10.27
CA ALA A 104 7.96 1.18 -9.44
C ALA A 104 8.58 2.58 -9.56
N CYS A 105 9.92 2.69 -9.48
CA CYS A 105 10.62 3.97 -9.67
C CYS A 105 10.35 4.59 -11.05
N ILE A 106 10.39 3.79 -12.12
CA ILE A 106 10.09 4.27 -13.48
C ILE A 106 8.65 4.78 -13.57
N ILE A 107 7.68 4.04 -13.01
CA ILE A 107 6.26 4.43 -12.99
C ILE A 107 6.07 5.76 -12.24
N VAL A 108 6.67 5.90 -11.05
CA VAL A 108 6.60 7.14 -10.26
C VAL A 108 7.25 8.31 -11.02
N PHE A 109 8.38 8.08 -11.69
CA PHE A 109 9.00 9.10 -12.53
C PHE A 109 8.03 9.58 -13.61
N CYS A 110 7.39 8.66 -14.34
CA CYS A 110 6.39 8.99 -15.36
C CYS A 110 5.24 9.82 -14.79
N TRP A 111 4.71 9.46 -13.61
CA TRP A 111 3.63 10.22 -12.96
C TRP A 111 4.06 11.60 -12.46
N SER A 112 5.33 11.74 -12.05
CA SER A 112 5.89 13.00 -11.55
C SER A 112 6.06 14.08 -12.62
N ARG A 113 5.95 13.73 -13.92
CA ARG A 113 6.18 14.67 -15.04
C ARG A 113 5.26 15.89 -15.03
N ASN A 114 4.09 15.80 -14.42
CA ASN A 114 3.12 16.90 -14.33
C ASN A 114 3.42 17.90 -13.20
N ILE A 115 4.46 17.66 -12.38
CA ILE A 115 4.88 18.58 -11.31
C ILE A 115 5.63 19.76 -11.91
N ARG A 116 5.09 20.97 -11.72
CA ARG A 116 5.60 22.21 -12.36
C ARG A 116 7.03 22.59 -12.00
N SER A 117 7.47 22.29 -10.77
CA SER A 117 8.81 22.66 -10.29
C SER A 117 9.79 21.52 -10.53
N THR A 118 10.65 21.65 -11.54
CA THR A 118 11.65 20.64 -11.90
C THR A 118 12.59 20.27 -10.74
N PRO A 119 13.16 21.22 -9.95
CA PRO A 119 13.99 20.88 -8.80
C PRO A 119 13.21 20.14 -7.71
N THR A 120 11.97 20.57 -7.43
CA THR A 120 11.11 19.90 -6.44
C THR A 120 10.74 18.49 -6.88
N ARG A 121 10.42 18.31 -8.17
CA ARG A 121 10.12 16.99 -8.75
C ARG A 121 11.29 16.04 -8.56
N TRP A 122 12.51 16.44 -8.93
CA TRP A 122 13.69 15.61 -8.79
C TRP A 122 14.03 15.32 -7.33
N LEU A 123 13.93 16.31 -6.43
CA LEU A 123 14.13 16.09 -5.00
C LEU A 123 13.18 15.02 -4.46
N LEU A 124 11.88 15.15 -4.73
CA LEU A 124 10.87 14.23 -4.21
C LEU A 124 10.94 12.85 -4.89
N PHE A 125 11.33 12.80 -6.17
CA PHE A 125 11.62 11.54 -6.85
C PHE A 125 12.83 10.83 -6.22
N SER A 126 13.91 11.56 -5.95
CA SER A 126 15.07 11.02 -5.23
C SER A 126 14.70 10.52 -3.83
N LEU A 127 13.80 11.22 -3.11
CA LEU A 127 13.28 10.74 -1.82
C LEU A 127 12.50 9.43 -1.93
N PHE A 128 11.85 9.15 -3.08
CA PHE A 128 11.22 7.86 -3.34
C PHE A 128 12.26 6.78 -3.65
N VAL A 129 13.19 7.06 -4.57
CA VAL A 129 14.25 6.12 -5.00
C VAL A 129 15.13 5.69 -3.83
N PHE A 130 15.53 6.65 -2.99
CA PHE A 130 16.42 6.45 -1.84
C PHE A 130 15.68 6.32 -0.51
N ASN A 131 14.37 6.07 -0.54
CA ASN A 131 13.60 5.95 0.69
C ASN A 131 14.09 4.75 1.52
N PRO A 132 14.56 4.96 2.77
CA PRO A 132 15.13 3.88 3.55
C PRO A 132 14.10 2.79 3.89
N ALA A 133 12.83 3.14 4.14
CA ALA A 133 11.81 2.15 4.46
C ALA A 133 11.48 1.26 3.26
N LEU A 134 11.43 1.84 2.05
CA LEU A 134 11.21 1.08 0.82
C LEU A 134 12.38 0.13 0.53
N ILE A 135 13.61 0.60 0.68
CA ILE A 135 14.82 -0.22 0.48
C ILE A 135 14.88 -1.37 1.50
N VAL A 136 14.59 -1.10 2.78
CA VAL A 136 14.55 -2.13 3.82
C VAL A 136 13.46 -3.15 3.51
N ASN A 137 12.24 -2.72 3.15
CA ASN A 137 11.11 -3.61 2.88
C ASN A 137 11.34 -4.56 1.70
N SER A 138 11.87 -4.06 0.59
CA SER A 138 12.02 -4.87 -0.62
C SER A 138 13.40 -5.52 -0.69
N SER A 139 14.46 -4.72 -0.77
CA SER A 139 15.80 -5.21 -1.09
C SER A 139 16.47 -5.94 0.06
N ILE A 140 16.26 -5.51 1.31
CA ILE A 140 16.81 -6.20 2.47
C ILE A 140 15.88 -7.33 2.91
N TRP A 141 14.61 -7.02 3.17
CA TRP A 141 13.65 -7.95 3.76
C TRP A 141 13.09 -8.95 2.75
N GLY A 142 12.76 -8.53 1.53
CA GLY A 142 12.23 -9.41 0.48
C GLY A 142 10.71 -9.36 0.28
N GLN A 143 10.05 -8.26 0.62
CA GLN A 143 8.59 -8.13 0.54
C GLN A 143 8.10 -7.39 -0.71
N VAL A 144 6.87 -7.73 -1.14
CA VAL A 144 6.22 -7.21 -2.36
C VAL A 144 5.36 -5.95 -2.15
N ASP A 145 5.37 -5.36 -0.95
CA ASP A 145 4.45 -4.26 -0.61
C ASP A 145 4.56 -3.04 -1.52
N ILE A 146 5.75 -2.81 -2.11
CA ILE A 146 5.98 -1.69 -3.04
C ILE A 146 5.15 -1.85 -4.31
N LEU A 147 5.13 -3.05 -4.90
CA LEU A 147 4.30 -3.35 -6.06
C LEU A 147 2.81 -3.11 -5.72
N ASN A 148 2.36 -3.61 -4.57
CA ASN A 148 0.97 -3.44 -4.15
C ASN A 148 0.59 -1.95 -3.96
N GLY A 149 1.44 -1.18 -3.28
CA GLY A 149 1.24 0.26 -3.09
C GLY A 149 1.24 1.06 -4.40
N ILE A 150 2.06 0.69 -5.38
CA ILE A 150 2.08 1.32 -6.70
C ILE A 150 0.84 0.97 -7.52
N LEU A 151 0.35 -0.28 -7.47
CA LEU A 151 -0.91 -0.65 -8.12
C LEU A 151 -2.10 0.11 -7.51
N MET A 152 -2.15 0.21 -6.18
CA MET A 152 -3.12 1.02 -5.44
C MET A 152 -3.06 2.49 -5.87
N ALA A 153 -1.87 3.09 -5.92
CA ALA A 153 -1.68 4.45 -6.38
C ALA A 153 -2.10 4.65 -7.85
N GLY A 154 -1.72 3.73 -8.74
CA GLY A 154 -2.06 3.78 -10.15
C GLY A 154 -3.57 3.74 -10.38
N ALA A 155 -4.29 2.92 -9.61
CA ALA A 155 -5.74 2.88 -9.66
C ALA A 155 -6.36 4.25 -9.28
N LEU A 156 -5.86 4.89 -8.22
CA LEU A 156 -6.33 6.21 -7.78
C LEU A 156 -5.94 7.35 -8.74
N LEU A 157 -4.75 7.27 -9.34
CA LEU A 157 -4.26 8.24 -10.31
C LEU A 157 -5.07 8.24 -11.60
N THR A 158 -5.56 7.07 -12.01
CA THR A 158 -6.26 6.88 -13.29
C THR A 158 -7.77 6.97 -13.18
N VAL A 159 -8.38 6.83 -12.02
CA VAL A 159 -9.85 6.69 -11.88
C VAL A 159 -10.67 7.81 -12.52
N VAL A 160 -10.17 9.05 -12.48
CA VAL A 160 -10.90 10.21 -13.05
C VAL A 160 -10.80 10.27 -14.57
N ALA A 161 -9.64 9.95 -15.13
CA ALA A 161 -9.36 10.11 -16.57
C ALA A 161 -9.53 8.81 -17.38
N PHE A 162 -9.17 7.69 -16.79
CA PHE A 162 -9.17 6.35 -17.38
C PHE A 162 -9.79 5.34 -16.40
N PRO A 163 -11.10 5.44 -16.11
CA PRO A 163 -11.78 4.62 -15.11
C PRO A 163 -11.65 3.11 -15.38
N LEU A 164 -11.60 2.67 -16.64
CA LEU A 164 -11.34 1.27 -16.99
C LEU A 164 -9.98 0.79 -16.48
N VAL A 165 -8.93 1.59 -16.69
CA VAL A 165 -7.58 1.29 -16.20
C VAL A 165 -7.56 1.26 -14.67
N ALA A 166 -8.31 2.15 -14.02
CA ALA A 166 -8.41 2.15 -12.57
C ALA A 166 -9.03 0.86 -12.01
N GLY A 167 -10.13 0.39 -12.61
CA GLY A 167 -10.75 -0.88 -12.24
C GLY A 167 -9.81 -2.07 -12.43
N LEU A 168 -9.11 -2.09 -13.57
CA LEU A 168 -8.11 -3.12 -13.88
C LEU A 168 -6.98 -3.13 -12.85
N LEU A 169 -6.36 -1.98 -12.57
CA LEU A 169 -5.26 -1.86 -11.61
C LEU A 169 -5.70 -2.19 -10.18
N PHE A 170 -6.92 -1.81 -9.78
CA PHE A 170 -7.43 -2.13 -8.45
C PHE A 170 -7.63 -3.65 -8.27
N ALA A 171 -8.20 -4.32 -9.27
CA ALA A 171 -8.35 -5.77 -9.24
C ALA A 171 -6.99 -6.49 -9.26
N ILE A 172 -6.04 -6.04 -10.10
CA ILE A 172 -4.66 -6.54 -10.09
C ILE A 172 -3.99 -6.33 -8.72
N ALA A 173 -4.22 -5.19 -8.05
CA ALA A 173 -3.72 -4.96 -6.70
C ALA A 173 -4.25 -6.00 -5.71
N LEU A 174 -5.56 -6.30 -5.74
CA LEU A 174 -6.20 -7.33 -4.90
C LEU A 174 -5.70 -8.75 -5.23
N PHE A 175 -5.35 -9.02 -6.48
CA PHE A 175 -4.74 -10.30 -6.87
C PHE A 175 -3.24 -10.40 -6.55
N THR A 176 -2.58 -9.29 -6.23
CA THR A 176 -1.21 -9.29 -5.71
C THR A 176 -1.19 -9.45 -4.18
N LYS A 177 -2.03 -8.69 -3.47
CA LYS A 177 -2.13 -8.73 -2.00
C LYS A 177 -3.49 -8.23 -1.53
N LEU A 178 -4.14 -8.98 -0.63
CA LEU A 178 -5.46 -8.62 -0.08
C LEU A 178 -5.45 -7.22 0.56
N GLN A 179 -4.29 -6.77 1.07
CA GLN A 179 -4.11 -5.45 1.67
C GLN A 179 -4.57 -4.28 0.76
N ALA A 180 -4.65 -4.47 -0.56
CA ALA A 180 -5.25 -3.47 -1.45
C ALA A 180 -6.71 -3.14 -1.12
N ILE A 181 -7.45 -4.02 -0.43
CA ILE A 181 -8.83 -3.78 0.02
C ILE A 181 -8.97 -2.53 0.90
N VAL A 182 -7.87 -2.08 1.51
CA VAL A 182 -7.84 -0.91 2.39
C VAL A 182 -8.24 0.39 1.68
N ILE A 183 -8.03 0.49 0.35
CA ILE A 183 -8.50 1.65 -0.43
C ILE A 183 -9.90 1.45 -1.03
N ALA A 184 -10.54 0.30 -0.82
CA ALA A 184 -11.91 0.04 -1.29
C ALA A 184 -12.92 1.07 -0.76
N PRO A 185 -12.87 1.55 0.50
CA PRO A 185 -13.76 2.61 0.96
C PRO A 185 -13.63 3.91 0.15
N VAL A 186 -12.42 4.27 -0.30
CA VAL A 186 -12.20 5.46 -1.13
C VAL A 186 -12.90 5.31 -2.48
N PHE A 187 -12.75 4.14 -3.12
CA PHE A 187 -13.50 3.82 -4.34
C PHE A 187 -15.01 3.77 -4.11
N GLY A 188 -15.46 3.18 -3.00
CA GLY A 188 -16.88 3.12 -2.63
C GLY A 188 -17.49 4.53 -2.54
N PHE A 189 -16.86 5.45 -1.81
CA PHE A 189 -17.34 6.83 -1.72
C PHE A 189 -17.21 7.60 -3.05
N TYR A 190 -16.19 7.32 -3.86
CA TYR A 190 -16.10 7.86 -5.22
C TYR A 190 -17.29 7.39 -6.08
N VAL A 191 -17.61 6.10 -6.07
CA VAL A 191 -18.76 5.51 -6.78
C VAL A 191 -20.07 6.12 -6.30
N LEU A 192 -20.30 6.17 -4.99
CA LEU A 192 -21.50 6.76 -4.41
C LEU A 192 -21.70 8.20 -4.87
N LYS A 193 -20.62 8.96 -4.96
CA LYS A 193 -20.67 10.35 -5.43
C LYS A 193 -20.94 10.45 -6.93
N CYS A 194 -20.34 9.59 -7.75
CA CYS A 194 -20.67 9.53 -9.18
C CYS A 194 -22.15 9.19 -9.39
N ILE A 195 -22.71 8.23 -8.63
CA ILE A 195 -24.15 7.90 -8.66
C ILE A 195 -24.98 9.13 -8.27
N TRP A 196 -24.64 9.80 -7.15
CA TRP A 196 -25.31 11.02 -6.71
C TRP A 196 -25.29 12.13 -7.77
N GLN A 197 -24.17 12.26 -8.49
CA GLN A 197 -23.99 13.22 -9.58
C GLN A 197 -24.50 12.72 -10.93
N ARG A 198 -25.17 11.56 -10.97
CA ARG A 198 -25.70 10.90 -12.19
C ARG A 198 -24.64 10.62 -13.27
N GLN A 199 -23.40 10.39 -12.86
CA GLN A 199 -22.26 10.07 -13.72
C GLN A 199 -22.06 8.54 -13.82
N ILE A 200 -22.89 7.87 -14.62
CA ILE A 200 -22.88 6.39 -14.68
C ILE A 200 -21.78 5.85 -15.62
N LYS A 201 -21.40 6.57 -16.68
CA LYS A 201 -20.42 6.08 -17.66
C LYS A 201 -19.07 5.69 -17.03
N PRO A 202 -18.42 6.51 -16.18
CA PRO A 202 -17.16 6.11 -15.54
C PRO A 202 -17.29 4.86 -14.68
N LEU A 203 -18.45 4.63 -14.06
CA LEU A 203 -18.71 3.45 -13.23
C LEU A 203 -18.72 2.17 -14.06
N ILE A 204 -19.39 2.19 -15.21
CA ILE A 204 -19.43 1.03 -16.12
C ILE A 204 -18.01 0.67 -16.55
N TYR A 205 -17.21 1.65 -17.00
CA TYR A 205 -15.83 1.41 -17.40
C TYR A 205 -14.98 0.83 -16.27
N MET A 206 -15.11 1.37 -15.06
CA MET A 206 -14.38 0.87 -13.89
C MET A 206 -14.78 -0.56 -13.53
N VAL A 207 -16.08 -0.88 -13.57
CA VAL A 207 -16.58 -2.24 -13.32
C VAL A 207 -16.08 -3.21 -14.39
N VAL A 208 -16.16 -2.84 -15.67
CA VAL A 208 -15.63 -3.65 -16.78
C VAL A 208 -14.13 -3.90 -16.59
N GLY A 209 -13.36 -2.85 -16.26
CA GLY A 209 -11.93 -2.97 -15.99
C GLY A 209 -11.61 -3.95 -14.87
N ALA A 210 -12.38 -3.93 -13.77
CA ALA A 210 -12.19 -4.82 -12.63
C ALA A 210 -12.64 -6.27 -12.94
N ILE A 211 -13.70 -6.46 -13.73
CA ILE A 211 -14.24 -7.78 -14.06
C ILE A 211 -13.27 -8.58 -14.93
N ILE A 212 -12.55 -7.95 -15.86
CA ILE A 212 -11.62 -8.64 -16.78
C ILE A 212 -10.64 -9.58 -16.03
N PRO A 213 -9.79 -9.10 -15.11
CA PRO A 213 -8.87 -9.97 -14.38
C PRO A 213 -9.61 -10.95 -13.45
N VAL A 214 -10.75 -10.56 -12.88
CA VAL A 214 -11.56 -11.45 -12.03
C VAL A 214 -12.04 -12.67 -12.80
N VAL A 215 -12.61 -12.47 -13.99
CA VAL A 215 -13.10 -13.55 -14.84
C VAL A 215 -11.94 -14.47 -15.26
N VAL A 216 -10.79 -13.90 -15.65
CA VAL A 216 -9.60 -14.69 -16.01
C VAL A 216 -9.15 -15.57 -14.85
N VAL A 217 -9.01 -15.02 -13.64
CA VAL A 217 -8.58 -15.78 -12.46
C VAL A 217 -9.61 -16.84 -12.08
N VAL A 218 -10.90 -16.47 -12.04
CA VAL A 218 -11.97 -17.40 -11.65
C VAL A 218 -12.07 -18.57 -12.63
N ILE A 219 -12.08 -18.30 -13.94
CA ILE A 219 -12.13 -19.36 -14.97
C ILE A 219 -10.91 -20.27 -14.86
N TYR A 220 -9.71 -19.70 -14.72
CA TYR A 220 -8.49 -20.47 -14.57
C TYR A 220 -8.60 -21.42 -13.36
N PHE A 221 -8.80 -20.90 -12.15
CA PHE A 221 -8.86 -21.76 -10.95
C PHE A 221 -10.06 -22.71 -10.94
N ALA A 222 -11.19 -22.35 -11.53
CA ALA A 222 -12.34 -23.24 -11.68
C ALA A 222 -12.01 -24.43 -12.59
N SER A 223 -11.30 -24.18 -13.70
CA SER A 223 -10.92 -25.23 -14.66
C SER A 223 -9.96 -26.28 -14.08
N TYR A 224 -9.17 -25.90 -13.07
CA TYR A 224 -8.27 -26.80 -12.33
C TYR A 224 -8.88 -27.35 -11.03
N GLY A 225 -10.11 -26.96 -10.65
CA GLY A 225 -10.76 -27.38 -9.41
C GLY A 225 -10.24 -26.71 -8.12
N GLY A 226 -9.31 -25.75 -8.22
CA GLY A 226 -8.72 -25.07 -7.06
C GLY A 226 -9.39 -23.78 -6.62
N LEU A 227 -10.49 -23.34 -7.26
CA LEU A 227 -11.14 -22.06 -6.99
C LEU A 227 -11.51 -21.87 -5.52
N GLN A 228 -12.15 -22.86 -4.89
CA GLN A 228 -12.58 -22.76 -3.49
C GLN A 228 -11.38 -22.68 -2.55
N ALA A 229 -10.34 -23.48 -2.79
CA ALA A 229 -9.12 -23.49 -1.98
C ALA A 229 -8.36 -22.16 -2.11
N MET A 230 -8.20 -21.65 -3.33
CA MET A 230 -7.60 -20.35 -3.61
C MET A 230 -8.36 -19.22 -2.89
N PHE A 231 -9.68 -19.18 -3.03
CA PHE A 231 -10.48 -18.14 -2.41
C PHE A 231 -10.39 -18.20 -0.87
N LYS A 232 -10.42 -19.41 -0.30
CA LYS A 232 -10.27 -19.61 1.14
C LYS A 232 -8.89 -19.15 1.64
N GLY A 233 -7.82 -19.67 1.04
CA GLY A 233 -6.44 -19.41 1.47
C GLY A 233 -6.03 -17.95 1.28
N ALA A 234 -6.34 -17.35 0.12
CA ALA A 234 -5.90 -16.00 -0.20
C ALA A 234 -6.74 -14.88 0.47
N TYR A 235 -8.02 -15.14 0.80
CA TYR A 235 -8.95 -14.07 1.19
C TYR A 235 -9.72 -14.34 2.48
N ILE A 236 -10.32 -15.51 2.65
CA ILE A 236 -11.20 -15.77 3.81
C ILE A 236 -10.39 -16.02 5.08
N SER A 237 -9.30 -16.77 4.98
CA SER A 237 -8.47 -17.14 6.14
C SER A 237 -7.45 -16.07 6.55
N ALA A 238 -7.50 -14.88 5.96
CA ALA A 238 -6.53 -13.81 6.24
C ALA A 238 -6.72 -13.18 7.64
N VAL A 239 -7.97 -12.92 8.04
CA VAL A 239 -8.29 -12.40 9.39
C VAL A 239 -8.39 -13.56 10.37
N GLY A 240 -7.77 -13.42 11.53
CA GLY A 240 -7.66 -14.49 12.52
C GLY A 240 -6.47 -15.42 12.29
N LEU A 241 -5.68 -15.21 11.23
CA LEU A 241 -4.47 -15.99 10.98
C LEU A 241 -3.40 -15.71 12.05
N TYR A 242 -3.30 -14.45 12.46
CA TYR A 242 -2.35 -13.99 13.46
C TYR A 242 -3.10 -13.28 14.59
N THR A 243 -3.57 -14.04 15.56
CA THR A 243 -4.51 -13.58 16.61
C THR A 243 -3.89 -12.62 17.65
N GLN A 244 -2.75 -12.00 17.36
CA GLN A 244 -2.08 -11.08 18.27
C GLN A 244 -2.58 -9.64 18.05
N VAL A 245 -2.64 -8.86 19.12
CA VAL A 245 -3.07 -7.44 19.05
C VAL A 245 -2.18 -6.62 18.10
N THR A 246 -0.90 -6.96 17.98
CA THR A 246 -0.01 -6.43 16.93
C THR A 246 1.17 -7.36 16.69
N LEU A 247 1.56 -7.53 15.43
CA LEU A 247 2.72 -8.32 15.02
C LEU A 247 3.86 -7.34 14.74
N ASN A 248 4.44 -6.83 15.81
CA ASN A 248 5.51 -5.83 15.78
C ASN A 248 5.17 -4.50 15.09
N ALA A 249 3.92 -4.24 14.71
CA ALA A 249 3.55 -2.90 14.26
C ALA A 249 3.61 -1.93 15.44
N LEU A 250 4.40 -0.86 15.28
CA LEU A 250 4.43 0.28 16.20
C LEU A 250 3.16 1.13 16.01
N ASN A 251 2.02 0.54 16.33
CA ASN A 251 0.70 1.14 16.37
C ASN A 251 0.17 1.20 17.81
N ILE A 252 -1.09 1.62 18.01
CA ILE A 252 -1.64 1.87 19.36
C ILE A 252 -1.64 0.62 20.27
N TRP A 253 -1.60 -0.57 19.69
CA TRP A 253 -1.58 -1.85 20.39
C TRP A 253 -0.20 -2.20 20.97
N PHE A 254 0.86 -1.50 20.52
CA PHE A 254 2.22 -1.67 21.03
C PHE A 254 2.41 -0.94 22.37
N TYR A 255 2.04 -1.60 23.47
CA TYR A 255 2.20 -1.14 24.86
C TYR A 255 1.47 0.16 25.26
N VAL A 256 0.87 0.91 24.33
CA VAL A 256 0.26 2.22 24.62
C VAL A 256 -1.09 2.09 25.33
N ILE A 257 -1.94 1.15 24.91
CA ILE A 257 -3.24 0.93 25.57
C ILE A 257 -3.18 -0.12 26.71
N GLY A 258 -1.99 -0.38 27.25
CA GLY A 258 -1.78 -1.35 28.32
C GLY A 258 -1.70 -2.82 27.86
N THR A 259 -1.72 -3.07 26.55
CA THR A 259 -1.59 -4.41 25.97
C THR A 259 -0.11 -4.75 25.71
N VAL A 260 0.28 -5.98 26.05
CA VAL A 260 1.54 -6.55 25.53
C VAL A 260 1.32 -6.93 24.07
N PRO A 261 2.25 -6.66 23.13
CA PRO A 261 2.08 -6.94 21.70
C PRO A 261 1.61 -8.35 21.36
N THR A 262 2.05 -9.35 22.13
CA THR A 262 1.73 -10.77 21.93
C THR A 262 0.39 -11.20 22.53
N MET A 263 -0.35 -10.29 23.17
CA MET A 263 -1.68 -10.58 23.72
C MET A 263 -2.64 -11.01 22.62
N ASN A 264 -3.52 -11.96 22.91
CA ASN A 264 -4.55 -12.39 21.96
C ASN A 264 -5.57 -11.26 21.76
N ASP A 265 -5.92 -10.95 20.52
CA ASP A 265 -6.88 -9.89 20.20
C ASP A 265 -8.35 -10.28 20.49
N THR A 266 -8.61 -11.54 20.84
CA THR A 266 -9.90 -11.98 21.41
C THR A 266 -10.08 -11.62 22.87
N GLU A 267 -9.01 -11.22 23.57
CA GLU A 267 -9.09 -10.73 24.96
C GLU A 267 -10.04 -9.54 25.06
N LYS A 268 -10.74 -9.42 26.19
CA LYS A 268 -11.79 -8.41 26.38
C LYS A 268 -11.28 -7.19 27.12
N LEU A 269 -11.49 -6.01 26.55
CA LEU A 269 -11.41 -4.76 27.26
C LEU A 269 -12.61 -4.63 28.20
N TRP A 270 -12.34 -4.45 29.50
CA TRP A 270 -13.34 -4.33 30.56
C TRP A 270 -14.38 -5.45 30.59
N ASN A 271 -14.01 -6.67 30.17
CA ASN A 271 -14.90 -7.84 30.06
C ASN A 271 -16.11 -7.67 29.11
N ILE A 272 -16.18 -6.60 28.32
CA ILE A 272 -17.34 -6.27 27.48
C ILE A 272 -17.05 -6.59 26.00
N ILE A 273 -15.98 -6.02 25.45
CA ILE A 273 -15.69 -6.04 24.01
C ILE A 273 -14.28 -6.55 23.75
N SER A 274 -14.10 -7.42 22.75
CA SER A 274 -12.77 -7.89 22.38
C SER A 274 -11.91 -6.77 21.81
N LEU A 275 -10.60 -6.84 22.00
CA LEU A 275 -9.65 -5.88 21.42
C LEU A 275 -9.76 -5.83 19.89
N ARG A 276 -10.00 -6.97 19.24
CA ARG A 276 -10.32 -7.07 17.82
C ARG A 276 -11.52 -6.21 17.42
N ASN A 277 -12.62 -6.30 18.17
CA ASN A 277 -13.83 -5.54 17.88
C ASN A 277 -13.61 -4.04 18.14
N VAL A 278 -12.82 -3.67 19.15
CA VAL A 278 -12.39 -2.28 19.36
C VAL A 278 -11.63 -1.77 18.13
N GLY A 279 -10.67 -2.55 17.62
CA GLY A 279 -9.92 -2.20 16.42
C GLY A 279 -10.80 -2.01 15.19
N PHE A 280 -11.80 -2.89 14.98
CA PHE A 280 -12.77 -2.71 13.89
C PHE A 280 -13.65 -1.47 14.05
N ILE A 281 -14.08 -1.13 15.27
CA ILE A 281 -14.84 0.10 15.53
C ILE A 281 -13.98 1.34 15.21
N LEU A 282 -12.72 1.35 15.64
CA LEU A 282 -11.80 2.46 15.33
C LEU A 282 -11.57 2.59 13.83
N LEU A 283 -11.37 1.48 13.12
CA LEU A 283 -11.25 1.48 11.66
C LEU A 283 -12.55 1.96 10.98
N LEU A 284 -13.73 1.58 11.49
CA LEU A 284 -15.02 2.05 10.97
C LEU A 284 -15.19 3.56 11.15
N ILE A 285 -14.84 4.11 12.32
CA ILE A 285 -14.80 5.56 12.54
C ILE A 285 -13.88 6.21 11.52
N ALA A 286 -12.75 5.56 11.22
CA ALA A 286 -11.85 6.07 10.22
C ALA A 286 -12.51 6.10 8.82
N VAL A 287 -13.08 4.98 8.38
CA VAL A 287 -13.82 4.89 7.12
C VAL A 287 -14.92 5.96 7.00
N ILE A 288 -15.69 6.20 8.06
CA ILE A 288 -16.73 7.24 8.10
C ILE A 288 -16.12 8.62 7.89
N TYR A 289 -15.02 8.94 8.58
CA TYR A 289 -14.35 10.23 8.41
C TYR A 289 -13.81 10.43 6.99
N THR A 290 -13.27 9.37 6.35
CA THR A 290 -12.92 9.40 4.92
C THR A 290 -14.13 9.72 4.05
N GLY A 291 -15.28 9.09 4.32
CA GLY A 291 -16.53 9.36 3.62
C GLY A 291 -16.97 10.81 3.75
N ILE A 292 -16.94 11.36 4.98
CA ILE A 292 -17.28 12.77 5.24
C ILE A 292 -16.35 13.69 4.44
N TYR A 293 -15.05 13.44 4.44
CA TYR A 293 -14.07 14.20 3.66
C TYR A 293 -14.40 14.22 2.17
N LEU A 294 -14.58 13.04 1.58
CA LEU A 294 -14.88 12.92 0.15
C LEU A 294 -16.24 13.52 -0.23
N TRP A 295 -17.23 13.45 0.67
CA TRP A 295 -18.55 14.05 0.46
C TRP A 295 -18.51 15.57 0.51
N LYS A 296 -17.72 16.16 1.41
CA LYS A 296 -17.59 17.61 1.57
C LYS A 296 -16.75 18.28 0.47
N CYS A 297 -15.81 17.56 -0.15
CA CYS A 297 -15.14 18.05 -1.36
C CYS A 297 -16.16 18.17 -2.51
N ARG A 298 -16.16 19.21 -3.35
CA ARG A 298 -17.11 19.29 -4.49
C ARG A 298 -16.69 18.39 -5.65
N VAL A 299 -15.41 18.46 -5.99
CA VAL A 299 -14.78 17.70 -7.08
C VAL A 299 -13.77 16.75 -6.47
N LEU A 300 -13.84 15.46 -6.86
CA LEU A 300 -12.87 14.45 -6.46
C LEU A 300 -11.76 14.37 -7.51
N TYR A 301 -10.84 15.34 -7.45
CA TYR A 301 -9.63 15.27 -8.25
C TYR A 301 -8.63 14.31 -7.59
N THR A 302 -7.67 13.83 -8.38
CA THR A 302 -6.71 12.79 -8.00
C THR A 302 -6.04 13.01 -6.64
N ALA A 303 -5.64 14.23 -6.30
CA ALA A 303 -4.97 14.48 -5.03
C ALA A 303 -5.89 14.30 -3.81
N VAL A 304 -7.19 14.60 -3.93
CA VAL A 304 -8.18 14.34 -2.86
C VAL A 304 -8.31 12.84 -2.60
N LEU A 305 -8.37 12.04 -3.67
CA LEU A 305 -8.45 10.59 -3.57
C LEU A 305 -7.17 9.99 -2.99
N LEU A 306 -6.00 10.47 -3.41
CA LEU A 306 -4.73 10.05 -2.83
C LEU A 306 -4.65 10.39 -1.33
N LYS A 307 -5.01 11.62 -0.92
CA LYS A 307 -5.04 12.03 0.50
C LYS A 307 -5.92 11.12 1.35
N ALA A 308 -7.15 10.86 0.87
CA ALA A 308 -8.07 9.94 1.53
C ALA A 308 -7.50 8.52 1.62
N ALA A 309 -6.89 8.02 0.54
CA ALA A 309 -6.28 6.70 0.48
C ALA A 309 -5.06 6.56 1.40
N ALA A 310 -4.17 7.55 1.44
CA ALA A 310 -3.03 7.57 2.35
C ALA A 310 -3.49 7.57 3.81
N TRP A 311 -4.50 8.39 4.12
CA TRP A 311 -5.06 8.46 5.46
C TRP A 311 -5.72 7.15 5.89
N ILE A 312 -6.57 6.53 5.07
CA ILE A 312 -7.19 5.26 5.45
C ILE A 312 -6.18 4.11 5.49
N SER A 313 -5.15 4.15 4.64
CA SER A 313 -4.05 3.16 4.67
C SER A 313 -3.22 3.27 5.95
N PHE A 314 -2.94 4.50 6.40
CA PHE A 314 -2.24 4.70 7.66
C PHE A 314 -3.14 4.43 8.87
N ALA A 315 -4.43 4.75 8.81
CA ALA A 315 -5.41 4.38 9.82
C ALA A 315 -5.54 2.85 9.94
N PHE A 316 -5.51 2.11 8.83
CA PHE A 316 -5.48 0.65 8.83
C PHE A 316 -4.21 0.08 9.48
N PHE A 317 -3.06 0.74 9.34
CA PHE A 317 -1.87 0.36 10.10
C PHE A 317 -2.02 0.64 11.60
N MET A 318 -2.70 1.75 11.96
CA MET A 318 -2.73 2.24 13.33
C MET A 318 -3.83 1.65 14.21
N LEU A 319 -4.98 1.28 13.66
CA LEU A 319 -6.22 1.13 14.41
C LEU A 319 -6.70 -0.33 14.61
N PRO A 320 -6.77 -1.20 13.59
CA PRO A 320 -7.10 -2.62 13.80
C PRO A 320 -5.97 -3.41 14.47
N THR A 321 -6.30 -4.58 15.01
CA THR A 321 -5.37 -5.60 15.51
C THR A 321 -4.84 -6.48 14.37
N GLU A 322 -3.95 -7.44 14.67
CA GLU A 322 -3.37 -8.37 13.68
C GLU A 322 -2.53 -7.70 12.59
N ILE A 323 -1.94 -6.54 12.90
CA ILE A 323 -1.17 -5.72 11.95
C ILE A 323 0.33 -6.01 12.05
N HIS A 324 0.96 -6.24 10.90
CA HIS A 324 2.42 -6.35 10.77
C HIS A 324 3.11 -5.00 10.58
N GLU A 325 4.38 -4.90 10.98
CA GLU A 325 5.22 -3.71 10.84
C GLU A 325 5.22 -3.09 9.43
N ARG A 326 5.21 -3.94 8.39
CA ARG A 326 5.25 -3.57 6.97
C ARG A 326 3.92 -3.09 6.40
N TYR A 327 2.81 -3.23 7.12
CA TYR A 327 1.49 -2.80 6.61
C TYR A 327 1.37 -1.28 6.43
N SER A 328 2.35 -0.52 6.93
CA SER A 328 2.51 0.91 6.72
C SER A 328 3.08 1.30 5.34
N ILE A 329 3.68 0.37 4.58
CA ILE A 329 4.38 0.67 3.32
C ILE A 329 3.45 1.23 2.22
N PRO A 330 2.24 0.68 1.97
CA PRO A 330 1.32 1.28 1.00
C PRO A 330 0.93 2.72 1.36
N ALA A 331 0.75 3.01 2.66
CA ALA A 331 0.46 4.36 3.13
C ALA A 331 1.63 5.32 2.84
N LEU A 332 2.87 4.87 3.07
CA LEU A 332 4.07 5.65 2.77
C LEU A 332 4.20 5.96 1.27
N ILE A 333 3.93 4.99 0.39
CA ILE A 333 3.98 5.20 -1.07
C ILE A 333 2.97 6.26 -1.50
N LEU A 334 1.73 6.16 -1.01
CA LEU A 334 0.70 7.16 -1.28
C LEU A 334 1.11 8.54 -0.75
N LEU A 335 1.72 8.61 0.43
CA LEU A 335 2.23 9.86 1.01
C LEU A 335 3.37 10.50 0.21
N LEU A 336 4.31 9.70 -0.29
CA LEU A 336 5.39 10.20 -1.14
C LEU A 336 4.83 10.80 -2.45
N LEU A 337 3.78 10.19 -3.01
CA LEU A 337 3.06 10.73 -4.17
C LEU A 337 2.22 11.97 -3.83
N ILE A 338 1.64 12.05 -2.63
CA ILE A 338 0.95 13.27 -2.19
C ILE A 338 1.97 14.39 -1.99
N ALA A 339 3.13 14.12 -1.38
CA ALA A 339 4.18 15.10 -1.15
C ALA A 339 4.68 15.75 -2.45
N MET A 340 4.64 14.98 -3.56
CA MET A 340 4.88 15.44 -4.93
C MET A 340 3.87 16.47 -5.44
N ILE A 341 2.65 16.44 -4.94
CA ILE A 341 1.53 17.29 -5.40
C ILE A 341 1.24 18.43 -4.40
N ASP A 342 1.33 18.14 -3.10
CA ASP A 342 0.98 19.02 -1.99
C ASP A 342 2.12 19.05 -0.95
N ARG A 343 2.87 20.16 -0.96
CA ARG A 343 4.07 20.35 -0.12
C ARG A 343 3.79 20.25 1.38
N LYS A 344 2.53 20.44 1.82
CA LYS A 344 2.14 20.32 3.23
C LYS A 344 2.36 18.90 3.79
N TRP A 345 2.45 17.91 2.92
CA TRP A 345 2.60 16.50 3.27
C TRP A 345 4.05 16.01 3.26
N ILE A 346 5.01 16.84 2.83
CA ILE A 346 6.44 16.46 2.78
C ILE A 346 6.94 16.07 4.18
N ALA A 347 6.65 16.88 5.20
CA ALA A 347 7.09 16.59 6.57
C ALA A 347 6.53 15.25 7.07
N ILE A 348 5.25 14.96 6.80
CA ILE A 348 4.59 13.70 7.16
C ILE A 348 5.30 12.52 6.47
N ALA A 349 5.56 12.63 5.16
CA ALA A 349 6.24 11.60 4.40
C ALA A 349 7.67 11.35 4.90
N CYS A 350 8.44 12.42 5.22
CA CYS A 350 9.79 12.30 5.76
C CYS A 350 9.80 11.63 7.14
N VAL A 351 8.92 12.07 8.06
CA VAL A 351 8.82 11.47 9.40
C VAL A 351 8.47 9.99 9.28
N LEU A 352 7.44 9.64 8.50
CA LEU A 352 7.04 8.25 8.32
C LEU A 352 8.10 7.41 7.61
N SER A 353 8.89 7.98 6.70
CA SER A 353 10.02 7.26 6.10
C SER A 353 11.02 6.81 7.17
N VAL A 354 11.34 7.69 8.14
CA VAL A 354 12.28 7.38 9.22
C VAL A 354 11.66 6.42 10.23
N THR A 355 10.43 6.67 10.69
CA THR A 355 9.80 5.85 11.74
C THR A 355 9.41 4.45 11.25
N ILE A 356 8.98 4.32 10.00
CA ILE A 356 8.73 3.00 9.39
C ILE A 356 10.05 2.26 9.20
N THR A 357 11.13 2.94 8.77
CA THR A 357 12.46 2.32 8.71
C THR A 357 12.88 1.79 10.08
N TYR A 358 12.72 2.58 11.13
CA TYR A 358 13.02 2.15 12.50
C TYR A 358 12.23 0.90 12.88
N ASN A 359 10.93 0.87 12.57
CA ASN A 359 10.09 -0.28 12.87
C ASN A 359 10.58 -1.54 12.13
N LEU A 360 10.75 -1.46 10.81
CA LEU A 360 11.22 -2.59 10.00
C LEU A 360 12.61 -3.06 10.46
N TRP A 361 13.53 -2.14 10.70
CA TRP A 361 14.88 -2.46 11.11
C TRP A 361 14.92 -3.11 12.50
N GLY A 362 14.11 -2.62 13.43
CA GLY A 362 13.98 -3.19 14.77
C GLY A 362 13.48 -4.63 14.74
N VAL A 363 12.50 -4.94 13.90
CA VAL A 363 12.03 -6.32 13.71
C VAL A 363 13.08 -7.19 13.04
N LEU A 364 13.72 -6.68 11.98
CA LEU A 364 14.76 -7.40 11.25
C LEU A 364 15.95 -7.80 12.13
N THR A 365 16.32 -6.93 13.06
CA THR A 365 17.44 -7.14 14.00
C THR A 365 17.01 -7.76 15.33
N SER A 366 15.74 -8.16 15.46
CA SER A 366 15.15 -8.67 16.71
C SER A 366 15.36 -7.73 17.90
N ASN A 367 15.44 -6.42 17.64
CA ASN A 367 15.70 -5.38 18.61
C ASN A 367 14.66 -4.26 18.49
N LEU A 368 13.48 -4.51 19.05
CA LEU A 368 12.39 -3.55 19.10
C LEU A 368 12.10 -3.13 20.56
N PRO A 369 12.94 -2.25 21.15
CA PRO A 369 12.85 -1.91 22.56
C PRO A 369 11.55 -1.15 22.87
N ARG A 370 10.95 -1.48 24.02
CA ARG A 370 9.63 -0.96 24.44
C ARG A 370 9.56 0.57 24.47
N ILE A 371 10.49 1.24 25.16
CA ILE A 371 10.42 2.70 25.36
C ILE A 371 10.55 3.46 24.03
N PRO A 372 11.61 3.25 23.22
CA PRO A 372 11.70 3.87 21.90
C PRO A 372 10.53 3.52 20.99
N GLY A 373 10.09 2.26 21.00
CA GLY A 373 8.92 1.83 20.22
C GLY A 373 7.66 2.60 20.59
N MET A 374 7.37 2.79 21.88
CA MET A 374 6.23 3.61 22.34
C MET A 374 6.34 5.07 21.91
N ILE A 375 7.55 5.65 21.89
CA ILE A 375 7.75 7.02 21.37
C ILE A 375 7.36 7.08 19.89
N ILE A 376 7.76 6.10 19.08
CA ILE A 376 7.36 6.00 17.68
C ILE A 376 5.85 5.85 17.54
N VAL A 377 5.18 5.06 18.39
CA VAL A 377 3.71 4.94 18.39
C VAL A 377 3.05 6.31 18.61
N TRP A 378 3.53 7.09 19.57
CA TRP A 378 2.99 8.44 19.82
C TRP A 378 3.24 9.39 18.64
N ILE A 379 4.40 9.30 17.99
CA ILE A 379 4.68 10.04 16.75
C ILE A 379 3.69 9.62 15.66
N HIS A 380 3.48 8.32 15.45
CA HIS A 380 2.52 7.83 14.47
C HIS A 380 1.09 8.30 14.77
N LEU A 381 0.67 8.29 16.04
CA LEU A 381 -0.65 8.78 16.43
C LEU A 381 -0.79 10.28 16.14
N PHE A 382 0.24 11.08 16.45
CA PHE A 382 0.28 12.49 16.10
C PHE A 382 0.18 12.69 14.58
N ILE A 383 0.93 11.93 13.79
CA ILE A 383 0.87 11.99 12.32
C ILE A 383 -0.53 11.65 11.81
N LEU A 384 -1.18 10.60 12.31
CA LEU A 384 -2.53 10.22 11.91
C LEU A 384 -3.54 11.35 12.17
N LEU A 385 -3.45 11.99 13.34
CA LEU A 385 -4.29 13.13 13.71
C LEU A 385 -3.95 14.37 12.86
N TRP A 386 -2.68 14.61 12.55
CA TRP A 386 -2.26 15.72 11.70
C TRP A 386 -2.77 15.57 10.27
N MET A 387 -2.69 14.36 9.69
CA MET A 387 -3.27 14.06 8.38
C MET A 387 -4.78 14.33 8.37
N GLY A 388 -5.50 13.86 9.39
CA GLY A 388 -6.93 14.16 9.58
C GLY A 388 -7.19 15.66 9.68
N TRP A 389 -6.40 16.40 10.46
CA TRP A 389 -6.55 17.84 10.58
C TRP A 389 -6.33 18.59 9.26
N LEU A 390 -5.35 18.18 8.44
CA LEU A 390 -5.14 18.76 7.11
C LEU A 390 -6.36 18.54 6.20
N MET A 391 -6.92 17.32 6.20
CA MET A 391 -8.16 17.01 5.48
C MET A 391 -9.34 17.85 5.99
N TYR A 392 -9.47 18.02 7.31
CA TYR A 392 -10.49 18.88 7.90
C TYR A 392 -10.37 20.35 7.49
N ARG A 393 -9.15 20.89 7.46
CA ARG A 393 -8.92 22.26 6.97
C ARG A 393 -9.35 22.42 5.53
N GLU A 394 -9.01 21.47 4.67
CA GLU A 394 -9.42 21.46 3.27
C GLU A 394 -10.96 21.43 3.13
N MET A 395 -11.67 20.64 3.96
CA MET A 395 -13.15 20.66 4.00
C MET A 395 -13.72 22.03 4.39
N ARG A 396 -13.13 22.68 5.40
CA ARG A 396 -13.59 23.99 5.89
C ARG A 396 -13.34 25.10 4.87
N GLU A 397 -12.18 25.09 4.22
CA GLU A 397 -11.84 26.03 3.15
C GLU A 397 -12.81 25.89 1.97
N ASN A 398 -13.12 24.65 1.56
CA ASN A 398 -14.13 24.38 0.54
C ASN A 398 -15.54 24.88 0.93
N SER A 399 -15.95 24.69 2.18
CA SER A 399 -17.26 25.16 2.67
C SER A 399 -17.36 26.69 2.73
N LYS A 400 -16.31 27.38 3.17
CA LYS A 400 -16.29 28.86 3.19
C LYS A 400 -16.37 29.46 1.78
N ASN A 401 -15.64 28.88 0.83
CA ASN A 401 -15.68 29.30 -0.56
C ASN A 401 -17.06 29.10 -1.20
N GLN A 402 -17.84 28.12 -0.74
CA GLN A 402 -19.23 27.94 -1.18
C GLN A 402 -20.14 29.04 -0.67
N LEU A 403 -20.10 29.32 0.64
CA LEU A 403 -20.90 30.39 1.26
C LEU A 403 -20.64 31.74 0.59
N ARG A 404 -19.36 32.07 0.34
CA ARG A 404 -19.00 33.32 -0.33
C ARG A 404 -19.57 33.43 -1.75
N LYS A 405 -19.55 32.34 -2.53
CA LYS A 405 -20.13 32.33 -3.89
C LYS A 405 -21.66 32.44 -3.87
N SER A 406 -22.33 31.80 -2.92
CA SER A 406 -23.80 31.94 -2.80
C SER A 406 -24.21 33.35 -2.39
N THR A 407 -23.46 34.02 -1.52
CA THR A 407 -23.74 35.41 -1.13
C THR A 407 -23.58 36.36 -2.32
N ILE A 408 -22.49 36.23 -3.08
CA ILE A 408 -22.26 37.07 -4.28
C ILE A 408 -23.39 36.90 -5.30
N HIS A 409 -23.80 35.66 -5.62
CA HIS A 409 -24.92 35.45 -6.54
C HIS A 409 -26.27 35.93 -6.01
N ALA A 410 -26.48 35.92 -4.69
CA ALA A 410 -27.70 36.45 -4.09
C ALA A 410 -27.72 37.99 -4.09
N GLU A 411 -26.55 38.64 -4.05
CA GLU A 411 -26.40 40.09 -4.20
C GLU A 411 -26.52 40.53 -5.66
N GLU A 412 -25.99 39.77 -6.62
CA GLU A 412 -26.12 40.05 -8.07
C GLU A 412 -27.55 39.83 -8.61
N ALA A 413 -28.37 39.04 -7.92
CA ALA A 413 -29.76 38.75 -8.30
C ALA A 413 -30.79 39.72 -7.68
N ARG A 414 -30.33 40.69 -6.87
CA ARG A 414 -31.14 41.78 -6.29
C ARG A 414 -30.81 43.08 -7.00
#